data_AF-A0A950RYA6-F1
#
_entry.id   AF-A0A950RYA6-F1
#
_cell.length_a   1.000
_cell.length_b   1.000
_cell.length_c   1.000
_cell.angle_alpha   90.00
_cell.angle_beta   90.00
_cell.angle_gamma   90.00
#
_symmetry.space_group_name_H-M   'P 1'
#
loop_
_entity.id
_entity.type
_entity.pdbx_description
1 polymer ?
#
loop_
_entity_poly.entity_id
_entity_poly.type
_entity_poly.pdbx_seq_one_letter_code
_entity_poly.pdbx_strand_id
1 'polypeptide(L)'
;MDRYEPQIIERHWQAEWRRTRIYEPDLRGAERPFYNLMMFPYPSAEGLHVGNVFAYTGADVQGRFMAMRGYDVFEPMGFDAFGIHSENFSIKRNVHPRELTARNIQNFRERQLERIGNRFDWSRAVNTTDSAYYRWTQWIFLQLYRAGLAVRKSAPVNWCPADQTVLADELVIDGRCERCSTPVVEKTLEQWFLRITAYANRLLENLDGLDWPDVVKTAQRNWIGRAEDGTFRLRDWLISRQRYWGTPIPIVYCSGCGSVPVPEEQLPVLLPDTEHWRGRGTGSSPLADIPEFVNTTCPQCGGPARRETDVADNFLDSAWYFLRYPSAHVHDRPFDPELTEKWLPVDMYVGGAEHAVLHLMYSRFITMALHDLGHLDFEEPFTRFRSNGLLVMRGAKISKSRGNVVNPDEYIDRHGADALRMFLL
;
A
#
# COMPACT_ATOMS: atom_id res chain seq x y z
N MET A 1 14.54 47.06 -0.11
CA MET A 1 14.52 45.64 0.31
C MET A 1 14.60 44.83 -0.95
N ASP A 2 15.58 43.94 -1.04
CA ASP A 2 15.62 42.97 -2.13
C ASP A 2 14.38 42.09 -2.05
N ARG A 3 13.81 41.77 -3.22
CA ARG A 3 12.57 41.01 -3.32
C ARG A 3 12.86 39.54 -3.00
N TYR A 4 12.01 38.89 -2.20
CA TYR A 4 12.10 37.44 -1.97
C TYR A 4 11.91 36.68 -3.30
N GLU A 5 12.88 35.82 -3.64
CA GLU A 5 12.88 35.00 -4.86
C GLU A 5 12.85 33.50 -4.50
N PRO A 6 11.65 32.91 -4.24
CA PRO A 6 11.52 31.54 -3.74
C PRO A 6 12.17 30.53 -4.67
N GLN A 7 12.04 30.71 -6.00
CA GLN A 7 12.57 29.77 -6.98
C GLN A 7 14.10 29.61 -6.92
N ILE A 8 14.83 30.66 -6.55
CA ILE A 8 16.28 30.60 -6.41
C ILE A 8 16.65 29.94 -5.07
N ILE A 9 15.99 30.39 -3.99
CA ILE A 9 16.28 29.94 -2.62
C ILE A 9 15.94 28.46 -2.45
N GLU A 10 14.75 28.03 -2.89
CA GLU A 10 14.28 26.65 -2.77
C GLU A 10 15.16 25.68 -3.56
N ARG A 11 15.53 26.03 -4.81
CA ARG A 11 16.44 25.21 -5.62
C ARG A 11 17.83 25.08 -4.98
N HIS A 12 18.34 26.18 -4.41
CA HIS A 12 19.63 26.17 -3.73
C HIS A 12 19.62 25.20 -2.55
N TRP A 13 18.63 25.30 -1.64
CA TRP A 13 18.56 24.44 -0.47
C TRP A 13 18.23 22.99 -0.81
N GLN A 14 17.35 22.73 -1.78
CA GLN A 14 17.07 21.37 -2.26
C GLN A 14 18.33 20.71 -2.85
N ALA A 15 19.15 21.46 -3.60
CA ALA A 15 20.43 20.96 -4.10
C ALA A 15 21.41 20.67 -2.96
N GLU A 16 21.49 21.55 -1.95
CA GLU A 16 22.37 21.38 -0.81
C GLU A 16 21.98 20.17 0.07
N TRP A 17 20.67 19.96 0.31
CA TRP A 17 20.19 18.78 1.04
C TRP A 17 20.51 17.47 0.32
N ARG A 18 20.38 17.43 -1.01
CA ARG A 18 20.79 16.25 -1.81
C ARG A 18 22.31 16.04 -1.78
N ARG A 19 23.09 17.12 -1.89
CA ARG A 19 24.57 17.05 -1.87
C ARG A 19 25.09 16.54 -0.54
N THR A 20 24.49 16.99 0.56
CA THR A 20 24.87 16.62 1.93
C THR A 20 24.26 15.32 2.41
N ARG A 21 23.23 14.81 1.71
CA ARG A 21 22.45 13.62 2.09
C ARG A 21 21.91 13.70 3.52
N ILE A 22 21.55 14.91 3.96
CA ILE A 22 21.09 15.18 5.34
C ILE A 22 19.79 14.44 5.72
N TYR A 23 19.07 13.87 4.74
CA TYR A 23 17.85 13.09 4.94
C TYR A 23 18.07 11.58 4.75
N GLU A 24 19.31 11.11 4.63
CA GLU A 24 19.68 9.69 4.52
C GLU A 24 20.44 9.28 5.79
N PRO A 25 19.75 8.96 6.92
CA PRO A 25 20.42 8.59 8.16
C PRO A 25 21.16 7.25 8.04
N ASP A 26 22.23 7.06 8.82
CA ASP A 26 22.83 5.74 9.01
C ASP A 26 21.90 4.87 9.86
N LEU A 27 21.10 4.03 9.18
CA LEU A 27 20.12 3.19 9.85
C LEU A 27 20.74 2.19 10.83
N ARG A 28 21.97 1.71 10.61
CA ARG A 28 22.62 0.78 11.56
C ARG A 28 23.32 1.53 12.68
N GLY A 29 23.88 2.71 12.39
CA GLY A 29 24.57 3.56 13.35
C GLY A 29 23.67 4.44 14.22
N ALA A 30 22.37 4.54 13.94
CA ALA A 30 21.44 5.40 14.68
C ALA A 30 21.42 5.08 16.19
N GLU A 31 21.54 6.14 16.99
CA GLU A 31 21.54 6.11 18.46
C GLU A 31 20.15 6.41 19.01
N ARG A 32 19.40 7.29 18.34
CA ARG A 32 18.07 7.74 18.77
C ARG A 32 17.10 7.63 17.59
N PRO A 33 16.79 6.41 17.13
CA PRO A 33 15.91 6.21 15.98
C PRO A 33 14.54 6.85 16.22
N PHE A 34 14.02 7.48 15.17
CA PHE A 34 12.64 7.93 15.10
C PHE A 34 12.10 7.67 13.69
N TYR A 35 11.26 6.65 13.57
CA TYR A 35 10.62 6.29 12.32
C TYR A 35 9.35 7.13 12.11
N ASN A 36 9.48 8.21 11.32
CA ASN A 36 8.39 9.08 10.92
C ASN A 36 7.87 8.63 9.55
N LEU A 37 6.69 8.00 9.52
CA LEU A 37 6.17 7.42 8.30
C LEU A 37 4.88 8.10 7.84
N MET A 38 4.80 8.23 6.52
CA MET A 38 3.65 8.71 5.82
C MET A 38 3.03 7.61 4.96
N MET A 39 1.70 7.64 4.86
CA MET A 39 1.01 6.83 3.88
C MET A 39 1.43 7.25 2.46
N PHE A 40 2.10 6.33 1.76
CA PHE A 40 2.62 6.55 0.41
C PHE A 40 1.50 6.73 -0.62
N PRO A 41 1.71 7.51 -1.70
CA PRO A 41 0.67 7.80 -2.68
C PRO A 41 0.44 6.63 -3.65
N TYR A 42 -0.79 6.56 -4.16
CA TYR A 42 -1.10 5.87 -5.41
C TYR A 42 -0.65 6.73 -6.61
N PRO A 43 0.21 6.26 -7.53
CA PRO A 43 0.54 6.93 -8.79
C PRO A 43 -0.58 6.74 -9.84
N SER A 44 -1.83 6.85 -9.41
CA SER A 44 -3.05 6.46 -10.14
C SER A 44 -3.73 7.62 -10.87
N ALA A 45 -3.02 8.74 -11.07
CA ALA A 45 -3.45 9.82 -11.94
C ALA A 45 -2.28 10.76 -12.25
N GLU A 46 -2.52 11.88 -12.96
CA GLU A 46 -1.44 12.70 -13.55
C GLU A 46 -0.43 13.29 -12.55
N GLY A 47 -0.83 13.60 -11.33
CA GLY A 47 0.01 14.23 -10.31
C GLY A 47 -0.68 14.32 -8.95
N LEU A 48 0.03 14.65 -7.89
CA LEU A 48 -0.51 15.01 -6.59
C LEU A 48 -1.42 16.25 -6.69
N HIS A 49 -2.31 16.39 -5.71
CA HIS A 49 -3.06 17.63 -5.49
C HIS A 49 -2.67 18.25 -4.14
N VAL A 50 -3.08 19.50 -3.88
CA VAL A 50 -2.74 20.21 -2.62
C VAL A 50 -3.12 19.45 -1.34
N GLY A 51 -4.14 18.59 -1.37
CA GLY A 51 -4.46 17.70 -0.23
C GLY A 51 -3.33 16.75 0.16
N ASN A 52 -2.56 16.25 -0.81
CA ASN A 52 -1.37 15.45 -0.52
C ASN A 52 -0.30 16.34 0.11
N VAL A 53 -0.04 17.52 -0.47
CA VAL A 53 0.95 18.47 0.07
C VAL A 53 0.64 18.85 1.52
N PHE A 54 -0.63 19.07 1.86
CA PHE A 54 -1.05 19.35 3.24
C PHE A 54 -0.69 18.22 4.20
N ALA A 55 -1.12 16.99 3.89
CA ALA A 55 -0.80 15.83 4.71
C ALA A 55 0.72 15.68 4.85
N TYR A 56 1.45 15.82 3.73
CA TYR A 56 2.88 15.56 3.64
C TYR A 56 3.70 16.62 4.37
N THR A 57 3.25 17.88 4.32
CA THR A 57 3.84 18.96 5.10
C THR A 57 3.68 18.72 6.60
N GLY A 58 2.52 18.23 7.05
CA GLY A 58 2.27 17.93 8.46
C GLY A 58 3.24 16.89 9.03
N ALA A 59 3.49 15.79 8.31
CA ALA A 59 4.48 14.80 8.75
C ALA A 59 5.90 15.34 8.71
N ASP A 60 6.27 16.09 7.67
CA ASP A 60 7.61 16.66 7.52
C ASP A 60 7.97 17.63 8.65
N VAL A 61 6.99 18.43 9.12
CA VAL A 61 7.17 19.30 10.29
C VAL A 61 7.53 18.50 11.53
N GLN A 62 6.83 17.37 11.77
CA GLN A 62 7.15 16.47 12.87
C GLN A 62 8.56 15.87 12.72
N GLY A 63 8.92 15.40 11.53
CA GLY A 63 10.25 14.85 11.24
C GLY A 63 11.37 15.87 11.47
N ARG A 64 11.21 17.11 10.96
CA ARG A 64 12.14 18.22 11.20
C ARG A 64 12.27 18.54 12.69
N PHE A 65 11.15 18.62 13.40
CA PHE A 65 11.14 18.91 14.84
C PHE A 65 11.89 17.84 15.64
N MET A 66 11.67 16.55 15.34
CA MET A 66 12.37 15.45 16.03
C MET A 66 13.87 15.46 15.73
N ALA A 67 14.26 15.72 14.48
CA ALA A 67 15.68 15.87 14.13
C ALA A 67 16.35 17.01 14.91
N MET A 68 15.67 18.16 15.06
CA MET A 68 16.17 19.29 15.88
C MET A 68 16.27 18.96 17.38
N ARG A 69 15.57 17.92 17.85
CA ARG A 69 15.68 17.37 19.21
C ARG A 69 16.76 16.30 19.34
N GLY A 70 17.57 16.10 18.29
CA GLY A 70 18.68 15.15 18.26
C GLY A 70 18.26 13.69 18.09
N TYR A 71 17.14 13.43 17.39
CA TYR A 71 16.78 12.09 16.95
C TYR A 71 17.35 11.82 15.54
N ASP A 72 17.70 10.57 15.29
CA ASP A 72 17.99 10.03 13.97
C ASP A 72 16.67 9.75 13.27
N VAL A 73 16.20 10.69 12.45
CA VAL A 73 14.88 10.61 11.83
C VAL A 73 14.96 9.88 10.50
N PHE A 74 14.21 8.79 10.40
CA PHE A 74 13.99 8.07 9.15
C PHE A 74 12.60 8.39 8.60
N GLU A 75 12.55 9.02 7.42
CA GLU A 75 11.32 9.40 6.72
C GLU A 75 11.39 8.95 5.26
N PRO A 76 11.10 7.67 4.97
CA PRO A 76 11.11 7.15 3.61
C PRO A 76 9.84 7.53 2.85
N MET A 77 9.91 7.41 1.52
CA MET A 77 8.75 7.54 0.64
C MET A 77 8.76 6.44 -0.42
N GLY A 78 7.61 6.10 -0.98
CA GLY A 78 7.47 5.09 -2.01
C GLY A 78 6.21 5.29 -2.82
N PHE A 79 5.80 4.26 -3.55
CA PHE A 79 4.62 4.31 -4.41
C PHE A 79 3.81 3.03 -4.30
N ASP A 80 2.53 3.18 -3.94
CA ASP A 80 1.55 2.09 -3.99
C ASP A 80 1.03 1.94 -5.42
N ALA A 81 1.82 1.26 -6.23
CA ALA A 81 1.75 1.36 -7.68
C ALA A 81 0.96 0.22 -8.35
N PHE A 82 0.83 -0.93 -7.68
CA PHE A 82 -0.02 -2.02 -8.15
C PHE A 82 -1.52 -1.77 -7.89
N GLY A 83 -2.34 -2.64 -8.46
CA GLY A 83 -3.76 -2.72 -8.19
C GLY A 83 -4.62 -1.82 -9.05
N ILE A 84 -5.89 -1.83 -8.66
CA ILE A 84 -7.01 -1.35 -9.46
C ILE A 84 -6.97 0.16 -9.73
N HIS A 85 -6.41 0.96 -8.81
CA HIS A 85 -6.35 2.41 -9.00
C HIS A 85 -5.45 2.78 -10.18
N SER A 86 -4.22 2.26 -10.21
CA SER A 86 -3.27 2.47 -11.31
C SER A 86 -3.78 1.85 -12.61
N GLU A 87 -4.30 0.63 -12.56
CA GLU A 87 -4.82 -0.06 -13.73
C GLU A 87 -6.04 0.64 -14.36
N ASN A 88 -7.00 1.09 -13.56
CA ASN A 88 -8.16 1.83 -14.06
C ASN A 88 -7.74 3.16 -14.70
N PHE A 89 -6.71 3.82 -14.18
CA PHE A 89 -6.16 5.01 -14.82
C PHE A 89 -5.52 4.69 -16.18
N SER A 90 -4.77 3.60 -16.25
CA SER A 90 -4.20 3.06 -17.50
C SER A 90 -5.25 2.70 -18.54
N ILE A 91 -6.37 2.08 -18.13
CA ILE A 91 -7.51 1.80 -19.00
C ILE A 91 -8.08 3.12 -19.56
N LYS A 92 -8.34 4.11 -18.71
CA LYS A 92 -8.88 5.42 -19.13
C LYS A 92 -7.96 6.17 -20.09
N ARG A 93 -6.64 6.04 -19.92
CA ARG A 93 -5.64 6.67 -20.77
C ARG A 93 -5.27 5.87 -22.02
N ASN A 94 -5.76 4.64 -22.12
CA ASN A 94 -5.40 3.71 -23.18
C ASN A 94 -3.87 3.49 -23.29
N VAL A 95 -3.19 3.35 -22.16
CA VAL A 95 -1.74 3.07 -22.08
C VAL A 95 -1.51 1.84 -21.20
N HIS A 96 -0.55 0.98 -21.55
CA HIS A 96 -0.13 -0.14 -20.72
C HIS A 96 0.22 0.32 -19.29
N PRO A 97 -0.22 -0.41 -18.23
CA PRO A 97 -0.05 0.04 -16.85
C PRO A 97 1.41 0.11 -16.40
N ARG A 98 2.30 -0.75 -16.90
CA ARG A 98 3.75 -0.66 -16.63
C ARG A 98 4.33 0.70 -17.06
N GLU A 99 3.98 1.14 -18.26
CA GLU A 99 4.51 2.39 -18.83
C GLU A 99 3.90 3.64 -18.18
N LEU A 100 2.59 3.63 -17.96
CA LEU A 100 1.91 4.78 -17.36
C LEU A 100 2.31 4.96 -15.89
N THR A 101 2.39 3.87 -15.15
CA THR A 101 2.78 3.89 -13.74
C THR A 101 4.22 4.41 -13.57
N ALA A 102 5.16 3.93 -14.40
CA ALA A 102 6.54 4.43 -14.38
C ALA A 102 6.61 5.95 -14.65
N ARG A 103 5.87 6.45 -15.66
CA ARG A 103 5.80 7.88 -15.97
C ARG A 103 5.17 8.70 -14.84
N ASN A 104 4.10 8.20 -14.23
CA ASN A 104 3.44 8.87 -13.12
C ASN A 104 4.33 8.92 -11.88
N ILE A 105 5.02 7.82 -11.54
CA ILE A 105 5.99 7.78 -10.45
C ILE A 105 7.09 8.83 -10.65
N GLN A 106 7.64 8.91 -11.87
CA GLN A 106 8.64 9.93 -12.20
C GLN A 106 8.09 11.34 -11.97
N ASN A 107 6.88 11.63 -12.44
CA ASN A 107 6.25 12.94 -12.24
C ASN A 107 6.01 13.24 -10.75
N PHE A 108 5.46 12.29 -10.00
CA PHE A 108 5.19 12.46 -8.56
C PHE A 108 6.49 12.73 -7.80
N ARG A 109 7.55 11.96 -8.07
CA ARG A 109 8.85 12.13 -7.42
C ARG A 109 9.51 13.45 -7.82
N GLU A 110 9.90 13.56 -9.09
CA GLU A 110 10.83 14.59 -9.57
C GLU A 110 10.16 15.95 -9.71
N ARG A 111 8.88 15.96 -10.12
CA ARG A 111 8.18 17.21 -10.43
C ARG A 111 7.30 17.72 -9.30
N GLN A 112 7.06 16.94 -8.24
CA GLN A 112 6.14 17.35 -7.18
C GLN A 112 6.72 17.14 -5.78
N LEU A 113 7.01 15.89 -5.39
CA LEU A 113 7.47 15.57 -4.03
C LEU A 113 8.86 16.15 -3.71
N GLU A 114 9.78 16.16 -4.66
CA GLU A 114 11.07 16.83 -4.45
C GLU A 114 10.92 18.35 -4.32
N ARG A 115 9.97 18.95 -5.05
CA ARG A 115 9.77 20.41 -5.06
C ARG A 115 9.13 20.93 -3.78
N ILE A 116 8.32 20.14 -3.07
CA ILE A 116 7.76 20.55 -1.78
C ILE A 116 8.83 20.60 -0.68
N GLY A 117 10.03 20.05 -0.90
CA GLY A 117 11.16 20.17 0.04
C GLY A 117 11.00 19.35 1.32
N ASN A 118 10.22 18.27 1.30
CA ASN A 118 10.12 17.35 2.42
C ASN A 118 11.41 16.50 2.60
N ARG A 119 11.62 15.98 3.81
CA ARG A 119 12.79 15.23 4.26
C ARG A 119 12.81 13.76 3.80
N PHE A 120 12.39 13.47 2.58
CA PHE A 120 12.31 12.08 2.14
C PHE A 120 13.70 11.45 1.95
N ASP A 121 13.90 10.29 2.57
CA ASP A 121 14.99 9.38 2.24
C ASP A 121 14.65 8.62 0.95
N TRP A 122 15.03 9.21 -0.18
CA TRP A 122 14.82 8.59 -1.50
C TRP A 122 15.75 7.40 -1.76
N SER A 123 16.82 7.22 -0.99
CA SER A 123 17.67 6.04 -1.12
C SER A 123 16.90 4.77 -0.74
N ARG A 124 15.94 4.89 0.19
CA ARG A 124 15.08 3.81 0.65
C ARG A 124 13.76 3.68 -0.10
N ALA A 125 13.60 4.35 -1.24
CA ALA A 125 12.33 4.34 -1.95
C ALA A 125 11.92 2.93 -2.40
N VAL A 126 10.63 2.62 -2.23
CA VAL A 126 10.03 1.36 -2.70
C VAL A 126 8.93 1.63 -3.71
N ASN A 127 8.77 0.70 -4.64
CA ASN A 127 7.69 0.69 -5.61
C ASN A 127 7.07 -0.71 -5.59
N THR A 128 5.77 -0.80 -5.30
CA THR A 128 5.12 -2.11 -5.14
C THR A 128 5.08 -2.94 -6.43
N THR A 129 5.27 -2.31 -7.60
CA THR A 129 5.34 -3.03 -8.89
C THR A 129 6.70 -3.67 -9.18
N ASP A 130 7.74 -3.33 -8.41
CA ASP A 130 9.08 -3.86 -8.64
C ASP A 130 9.14 -5.32 -8.21
N SER A 131 9.71 -6.20 -9.04
CA SER A 131 9.82 -7.63 -8.73
C SER A 131 10.64 -7.92 -7.48
N ALA A 132 11.62 -7.06 -7.18
CA ALA A 132 12.38 -7.11 -5.93
C ALA A 132 11.52 -6.77 -4.69
N TYR A 133 10.39 -6.07 -4.86
CA TYR A 133 9.41 -5.82 -3.80
C TYR A 133 8.38 -6.93 -3.72
N TYR A 134 7.62 -7.18 -4.81
CA TYR A 134 6.49 -8.11 -4.75
C TYR A 134 6.90 -9.58 -4.62
N ARG A 135 8.17 -9.93 -4.85
CA ARG A 135 8.75 -11.21 -4.40
C ARG A 135 8.45 -11.46 -2.93
N TRP A 136 8.57 -10.43 -2.10
CA TRP A 136 8.36 -10.51 -0.67
C TRP A 136 6.88 -10.45 -0.30
N THR A 137 6.04 -9.77 -1.09
CA THR A 137 4.58 -9.93 -0.98
C THR A 137 4.16 -11.39 -1.24
N GLN A 138 4.73 -12.04 -2.26
CA GLN A 138 4.52 -13.46 -2.55
C GLN A 138 5.02 -14.35 -1.40
N TRP A 139 6.20 -14.05 -0.86
CA TRP A 139 6.74 -14.76 0.30
C TRP A 139 5.82 -14.65 1.52
N ILE A 140 5.30 -13.45 1.85
CA ILE A 140 4.35 -13.26 2.95
C ILE A 140 3.10 -14.10 2.72
N PHE A 141 2.54 -14.08 1.50
CA PHE A 141 1.41 -14.94 1.15
C PHE A 141 1.72 -16.43 1.42
N LEU A 142 2.91 -16.91 1.03
CA LEU A 142 3.30 -18.30 1.28
C LEU A 142 3.43 -18.62 2.78
N GLN A 143 3.96 -17.70 3.60
CA GLN A 143 4.01 -17.92 5.05
C GLN A 143 2.59 -18.04 5.64
N LEU A 144 1.69 -17.15 5.24
CA LEU A 144 0.28 -17.21 5.66
C LEU A 144 -0.41 -18.48 5.15
N TYR A 145 -0.11 -18.92 3.93
CA TYR A 145 -0.65 -20.16 3.36
C TYR A 145 -0.22 -21.38 4.17
N ARG A 146 1.08 -21.50 4.49
CA ARG A 146 1.60 -22.61 5.30
C ARG A 146 1.06 -22.61 6.73
N ALA A 147 0.78 -21.43 7.27
CA ALA A 147 0.13 -21.25 8.57
C ALA A 147 -1.38 -21.54 8.56
N GLY A 148 -1.98 -21.86 7.41
CA GLY A 148 -3.44 -22.04 7.27
C GLY A 148 -4.23 -20.74 7.42
N LEU A 149 -3.58 -19.59 7.24
CA LEU A 149 -4.16 -18.25 7.27
C LEU A 149 -4.54 -17.74 5.88
N ALA A 150 -3.87 -18.18 4.82
CA ALA A 150 -4.33 -17.96 3.44
C ALA A 150 -5.07 -19.21 2.96
N VAL A 151 -6.37 -19.08 2.67
CA VAL A 151 -7.23 -20.20 2.32
C VAL A 151 -8.00 -19.92 1.03
N ARG A 152 -8.18 -20.94 0.22
CA ARG A 152 -9.05 -20.91 -0.94
C ARG A 152 -10.37 -21.60 -0.59
N LYS A 153 -11.49 -20.90 -0.78
CA LYS A 153 -12.82 -21.43 -0.47
C LYS A 153 -13.89 -20.84 -1.38
N SER A 154 -14.97 -21.58 -1.58
CA SER A 154 -16.19 -21.06 -2.19
C SER A 154 -16.96 -20.25 -1.15
N ALA A 155 -17.30 -19.01 -1.49
CA ALA A 155 -18.07 -18.12 -0.61
C ALA A 155 -18.91 -17.14 -1.43
N PRO A 156 -19.98 -16.54 -0.86
CA PRO A 156 -20.59 -15.35 -1.42
C PRO A 156 -19.58 -14.19 -1.38
N VAL A 157 -19.38 -13.54 -2.52
CA VAL A 157 -18.42 -12.45 -2.69
C VAL A 157 -19.07 -11.27 -3.39
N ASN A 158 -18.64 -10.06 -3.03
CA ASN A 158 -19.07 -8.85 -3.72
C ASN A 158 -18.41 -8.82 -5.09
N TRP A 159 -19.20 -8.69 -6.16
CA TRP A 159 -18.75 -8.54 -7.53
C TRP A 159 -19.10 -7.14 -8.03
N CYS A 160 -18.11 -6.41 -8.56
CA CYS A 160 -18.34 -5.13 -9.23
C CYS A 160 -18.50 -5.35 -10.74
N PRO A 161 -19.68 -5.11 -11.34
CA PRO A 161 -19.87 -5.27 -12.79
C PRO A 161 -19.08 -4.26 -13.63
N ALA A 162 -18.75 -3.09 -13.09
CA ALA A 162 -17.97 -2.10 -13.83
C ALA A 162 -16.47 -2.42 -13.81
N ASP A 163 -15.94 -2.81 -12.64
CA ASP A 163 -14.53 -3.17 -12.49
C ASP A 163 -14.23 -4.62 -12.93
N GLN A 164 -15.26 -5.44 -13.18
CA GLN A 164 -15.14 -6.83 -13.62
C GLN A 164 -14.28 -7.68 -12.68
N THR A 165 -14.42 -7.49 -11.36
CA THR A 165 -13.69 -8.26 -10.34
C THR A 165 -14.45 -8.31 -9.02
N VAL A 166 -14.08 -9.28 -8.18
CA VAL A 166 -14.51 -9.36 -6.78
C VAL A 166 -13.92 -8.24 -5.92
N LEU A 167 -14.61 -7.89 -4.84
CA LEU A 167 -14.21 -6.87 -3.85
C LEU A 167 -14.28 -7.46 -2.44
N ALA A 168 -13.33 -7.06 -1.60
CA ALA A 168 -13.44 -7.23 -0.15
C ALA A 168 -14.65 -6.43 0.38
N ASP A 169 -15.19 -6.86 1.53
CA ASP A 169 -16.36 -6.21 2.16
C ASP A 169 -16.05 -4.73 2.49
N GLU A 170 -14.81 -4.45 2.87
CA GLU A 170 -14.27 -3.12 3.20
C GLU A 170 -14.26 -2.15 2.01
N LEU A 171 -14.41 -2.67 0.77
CA LEU A 171 -14.46 -1.88 -0.47
C LEU A 171 -15.89 -1.65 -0.97
N VAL A 172 -16.89 -2.00 -0.15
CA VAL A 172 -18.32 -1.79 -0.45
C VAL A 172 -18.90 -0.77 0.52
N ILE A 173 -19.37 0.35 -0.01
CA ILE A 173 -20.00 1.44 0.74
C ILE A 173 -21.45 1.54 0.29
N ASP A 174 -22.41 1.36 1.21
CA ASP A 174 -23.85 1.41 0.94
C ASP A 174 -24.27 0.52 -0.27
N GLY A 175 -23.71 -0.69 -0.33
CA GLY A 175 -23.98 -1.66 -1.40
C GLY A 175 -23.37 -1.29 -2.77
N ARG A 176 -22.41 -0.37 -2.80
CA ARG A 176 -21.76 0.12 -4.03
C ARG A 176 -20.24 0.01 -3.91
N CYS A 177 -19.58 -0.21 -5.05
CA CYS A 177 -18.11 -0.16 -5.12
C CYS A 177 -17.62 1.22 -4.68
N GLU A 178 -16.69 1.28 -3.72
CA GLU A 178 -16.15 2.54 -3.19
C GLU A 178 -15.52 3.43 -4.26
N ARG A 179 -15.01 2.84 -5.35
CA ARG A 179 -14.31 3.55 -6.42
C ARG A 179 -15.21 4.11 -7.51
N CYS A 180 -16.11 3.27 -8.05
CA CYS A 180 -16.90 3.60 -9.23
C CYS A 180 -18.38 3.82 -8.93
N SER A 181 -18.79 3.63 -7.67
CA SER A 181 -20.17 3.79 -7.18
C SER A 181 -21.20 2.88 -7.86
N THR A 182 -20.76 1.92 -8.68
CA THR A 182 -21.62 0.89 -9.28
C THR A 182 -22.16 -0.03 -8.19
N PRO A 183 -23.47 -0.34 -8.18
CA PRO A 183 -24.02 -1.35 -7.26
C PRO A 183 -23.26 -2.67 -7.41
N VAL A 184 -22.84 -3.24 -6.28
CA VAL A 184 -22.23 -4.58 -6.28
C VAL A 184 -23.33 -5.64 -6.36
N VAL A 185 -22.99 -6.77 -6.94
CA VAL A 185 -23.85 -7.96 -6.96
C VAL A 185 -23.14 -9.07 -6.21
N GLU A 186 -23.90 -9.93 -5.54
CA GLU A 186 -23.32 -11.11 -4.90
C GLU A 186 -23.12 -12.22 -5.94
N LYS A 187 -21.97 -12.89 -5.89
CA LYS A 187 -21.71 -14.13 -6.64
C LYS A 187 -21.12 -15.16 -5.69
N THR A 188 -21.41 -16.45 -5.92
CA THR A 188 -20.68 -17.53 -5.24
C THR A 188 -19.49 -17.92 -6.11
N LEU A 189 -18.28 -17.65 -5.64
CA LEU A 189 -17.04 -17.92 -6.36
C LEU A 189 -16.01 -18.56 -5.43
N GLU A 190 -15.18 -19.42 -5.98
CA GLU A 190 -13.99 -19.90 -5.30
C GLU A 190 -12.88 -18.85 -5.38
N GLN A 191 -12.46 -18.31 -4.24
CA GLN A 191 -11.54 -17.17 -4.13
C GLN A 191 -10.55 -17.38 -2.99
N TRP A 192 -9.48 -16.57 -2.98
CA TRP A 192 -8.49 -16.52 -1.91
C TRP A 192 -8.89 -15.53 -0.83
N PHE A 193 -8.78 -15.99 0.41
CA PHE A 193 -9.06 -15.23 1.61
C PHE A 193 -7.89 -15.32 2.60
N LEU A 194 -7.63 -14.22 3.30
CA LEU A 194 -6.80 -14.21 4.49
C LEU A 194 -7.69 -14.24 5.73
N ARG A 195 -7.42 -15.15 6.66
CA ARG A 195 -8.22 -15.42 7.86
C ARG A 195 -8.01 -14.37 8.96
N ILE A 196 -8.29 -13.11 8.63
CA ILE A 196 -8.22 -11.98 9.57
C ILE A 196 -9.15 -12.18 10.78
N THR A 197 -10.25 -12.95 10.61
CA THR A 197 -11.16 -13.30 11.70
C THR A 197 -10.48 -14.10 12.83
N ALA A 198 -9.41 -14.85 12.53
CA ALA A 198 -8.62 -15.54 13.55
C ALA A 198 -7.93 -14.57 14.52
N TYR A 199 -7.79 -13.30 14.14
CA TYR A 199 -7.16 -12.24 14.92
C TYR A 199 -8.17 -11.19 15.43
N ALA A 200 -9.48 -11.40 15.24
CA ALA A 200 -10.51 -10.40 15.55
C ALA A 200 -10.48 -9.91 17.01
N ASN A 201 -10.27 -10.81 17.98
CA ASN A 201 -10.13 -10.43 19.39
C ASN A 201 -8.90 -9.55 19.63
N ARG A 202 -7.71 -9.98 19.18
CA ARG A 202 -6.48 -9.18 19.33
C ARG A 202 -6.56 -7.85 18.60
N LEU A 203 -7.16 -7.83 17.41
CA LEU A 203 -7.44 -6.59 16.69
C LEU A 203 -8.31 -5.63 17.51
N LEU A 204 -9.27 -6.11 18.30
CA LEU A 204 -10.08 -5.28 19.19
C LEU A 204 -9.32 -4.86 20.45
N GLU A 205 -8.71 -5.82 21.14
CA GLU A 205 -8.08 -5.63 22.45
C GLU A 205 -6.87 -4.70 22.35
N ASN A 206 -6.04 -4.85 21.33
CA ASN A 206 -4.83 -4.03 21.18
C ASN A 206 -5.16 -2.56 20.85
N LEU A 207 -6.37 -2.21 20.37
CA LEU A 207 -6.75 -0.82 20.09
C LEU A 207 -6.69 0.08 21.33
N ASP A 208 -6.87 -0.49 22.53
CA ASP A 208 -6.87 0.28 23.77
C ASP A 208 -5.47 0.86 24.08
N GLY A 209 -4.40 0.16 23.71
CA GLY A 209 -3.02 0.58 23.91
C GLY A 209 -2.46 1.55 22.86
N LEU A 210 -3.15 1.73 21.73
CA LEU A 210 -2.63 2.54 20.62
C LEU A 210 -2.86 4.05 20.79
N ASP A 211 -1.87 4.89 20.50
CA ASP A 211 -2.03 6.36 20.46
C ASP A 211 -2.64 6.79 19.11
N TRP A 212 -3.90 6.43 18.90
CA TRP A 212 -4.66 6.65 17.65
C TRP A 212 -5.91 7.50 17.92
N PRO A 213 -6.43 8.25 16.93
CA PRO A 213 -7.65 9.03 17.09
C PRO A 213 -8.85 8.12 17.38
N ASP A 214 -9.71 8.53 18.32
CA ASP A 214 -10.89 7.74 18.74
C ASP A 214 -11.83 7.41 17.58
N VAL A 215 -11.94 8.31 16.60
CA VAL A 215 -12.75 8.08 15.40
C VAL A 215 -12.26 6.86 14.62
N VAL A 216 -10.94 6.67 14.52
CA VAL A 216 -10.35 5.51 13.82
C VAL A 216 -10.52 4.23 14.63
N LYS A 217 -10.25 4.30 15.95
CA LYS A 217 -10.48 3.15 16.85
C LYS A 217 -11.94 2.71 16.81
N THR A 218 -12.86 3.66 16.88
CA THR A 218 -14.31 3.42 16.84
C THR A 218 -14.73 2.83 15.50
N ALA A 219 -14.21 3.33 14.38
CA ALA A 219 -14.46 2.75 13.07
C ALA A 219 -14.03 1.28 13.00
N GLN A 220 -12.83 0.93 13.51
CA GLN A 220 -12.39 -0.47 13.57
C GLN A 220 -13.23 -1.33 14.52
N ARG A 221 -13.56 -0.85 15.74
CA ARG A 221 -14.42 -1.59 16.68
C ARG A 221 -15.78 -1.89 16.07
N ASN A 222 -16.39 -0.89 15.44
CA ASN A 222 -17.67 -1.05 14.76
C ASN A 222 -17.55 -2.03 13.59
N TRP A 223 -16.47 -1.94 12.80
CA TRP A 223 -16.22 -2.84 11.68
C TRP A 223 -16.10 -4.30 12.11
N ILE A 224 -15.24 -4.54 13.11
CA ILE A 224 -15.01 -5.87 13.64
C ILE A 224 -16.28 -6.44 14.27
N GLY A 225 -16.98 -5.61 15.05
CA GLY A 225 -18.35 -5.86 15.50
C GLY A 225 -18.51 -7.17 16.27
N ARG A 226 -17.93 -7.25 17.48
CA ARG A 226 -18.11 -8.40 18.38
C ARG A 226 -19.51 -8.37 18.99
N ALA A 227 -20.27 -9.45 18.79
CA ALA A 227 -21.58 -9.68 19.39
C ALA A 227 -21.46 -10.32 20.79
N GLU A 228 -22.55 -10.31 21.56
CA GLU A 228 -22.61 -10.87 22.92
C GLU A 228 -22.30 -12.37 22.97
N ASP A 229 -22.65 -13.11 21.90
CA ASP A 229 -22.38 -14.54 21.76
C ASP A 229 -20.93 -14.86 21.35
N GLY A 230 -20.08 -13.83 21.20
CA GLY A 230 -18.67 -13.97 20.81
C GLY A 230 -18.44 -14.05 19.31
N THR A 231 -19.47 -13.95 18.47
CA THR A 231 -19.33 -13.88 17.01
C THR A 231 -18.89 -12.48 16.55
N PHE A 232 -18.38 -12.39 15.33
CA PHE A 232 -17.91 -11.12 14.74
C PHE A 232 -18.66 -10.80 13.45
N ARG A 233 -18.88 -9.50 13.21
CA ARG A 233 -19.30 -8.99 11.91
C ARG A 233 -18.21 -9.11 10.86
N LEU A 234 -16.95 -8.97 11.27
CA LEU A 234 -15.78 -9.13 10.41
C LEU A 234 -15.83 -10.47 9.67
N ARG A 235 -15.51 -10.43 8.38
CA ARG A 235 -15.32 -11.63 7.56
C ARG A 235 -13.86 -11.78 7.15
N ASP A 236 -13.51 -12.95 6.65
CA ASP A 236 -12.17 -13.18 6.13
C ASP A 236 -11.89 -12.25 4.95
N TRP A 237 -10.68 -11.71 4.88
CA TRP A 237 -10.29 -10.71 3.91
C TRP A 237 -10.10 -11.35 2.52
N LEU A 238 -10.96 -11.00 1.58
CA LEU A 238 -10.88 -11.46 0.18
C LEU A 238 -9.76 -10.74 -0.58
N ILE A 239 -8.74 -11.47 -1.04
CA ILE A 239 -7.51 -10.89 -1.63
C ILE A 239 -7.31 -11.15 -3.13
N SER A 240 -7.88 -12.20 -3.70
CA SER A 240 -7.75 -12.48 -5.13
C SER A 240 -8.55 -11.49 -5.98
N ARG A 241 -8.00 -11.07 -7.12
CA ARG A 241 -8.62 -10.15 -8.08
C ARG A 241 -8.44 -10.68 -9.50
N GLN A 242 -9.51 -10.60 -10.29
CA GLN A 242 -9.57 -10.99 -11.70
C GLN A 242 -9.05 -9.86 -12.58
N ARG A 243 -7.81 -9.44 -12.31
CA ARG A 243 -7.18 -8.24 -12.85
C ARG A 243 -5.76 -8.61 -13.30
N TYR A 244 -5.18 -7.79 -14.18
CA TYR A 244 -3.81 -8.02 -14.65
C TYR A 244 -2.79 -7.36 -13.73
N TRP A 245 -3.03 -6.10 -13.36
CA TRP A 245 -2.03 -5.28 -12.69
C TRP A 245 -2.00 -5.49 -11.17
N GLY A 246 -1.37 -6.57 -10.73
CA GLY A 246 -1.15 -6.87 -9.31
C GLY A 246 -0.11 -7.97 -9.13
N THR A 247 0.20 -8.28 -7.87
CA THR A 247 1.14 -9.35 -7.52
C THR A 247 0.56 -10.72 -7.87
N PRO A 248 1.17 -11.53 -8.77
CA PRO A 248 0.69 -12.88 -9.04
C PRO A 248 0.70 -13.74 -7.77
N ILE A 249 -0.40 -14.46 -7.50
CA ILE A 249 -0.49 -15.35 -6.34
C ILE A 249 0.38 -16.60 -6.61
N PRO A 250 1.35 -16.94 -5.72
CA PRO A 250 2.38 -17.95 -5.99
C PRO A 250 1.88 -19.38 -5.74
N ILE A 251 0.77 -19.77 -6.36
CA ILE A 251 0.17 -21.11 -6.27
C ILE A 251 0.06 -21.73 -7.67
N VAL A 252 0.24 -23.04 -7.75
CA VAL A 252 -0.10 -23.83 -8.93
C VAL A 252 -1.15 -24.90 -8.59
N TYR A 253 -1.99 -25.21 -9.56
CA TYR A 253 -3.01 -26.23 -9.50
C TYR A 253 -2.57 -27.47 -10.28
N CYS A 254 -2.39 -28.57 -9.56
CA CYS A 254 -2.07 -29.88 -10.11
C CYS A 254 -3.26 -30.82 -9.90
N SER A 255 -3.62 -31.60 -10.92
CA SER A 255 -4.71 -32.58 -10.82
C SER A 255 -4.46 -33.68 -9.80
N GLY A 256 -3.19 -34.04 -9.55
CA GLY A 256 -2.80 -35.05 -8.57
C GLY A 256 -2.53 -34.50 -7.17
N CYS A 257 -1.92 -33.30 -7.06
CA CYS A 257 -1.47 -32.74 -5.77
C CYS A 257 -2.38 -31.63 -5.21
N GLY A 258 -3.35 -31.13 -5.99
CA GLY A 258 -4.21 -30.02 -5.59
C GLY A 258 -3.52 -28.65 -5.71
N SER A 259 -3.72 -27.79 -4.72
CA SER A 259 -3.08 -26.47 -4.65
C SER A 259 -1.68 -26.61 -4.06
N VAL A 260 -0.66 -26.28 -4.85
CA VAL A 260 0.75 -26.45 -4.47
C VAL A 260 1.43 -25.08 -4.47
N PRO A 261 2.09 -24.67 -3.38
CA PRO A 261 2.84 -23.41 -3.35
C PRO A 261 4.05 -23.48 -4.28
N VAL A 262 4.34 -22.36 -4.94
CA VAL A 262 5.60 -22.19 -5.66
C VAL A 262 6.74 -22.18 -4.63
N PRO A 263 7.86 -22.90 -4.84
CA PRO A 263 9.00 -22.87 -3.93
C PRO A 263 9.59 -21.46 -3.78
N GLU A 264 10.10 -21.12 -2.60
CA GLU A 264 10.58 -19.76 -2.30
C GLU A 264 11.74 -19.33 -3.19
N GLU A 265 12.62 -20.27 -3.52
CA GLU A 265 13.75 -20.09 -4.44
C GLU A 265 13.31 -19.80 -5.88
N GLN A 266 12.07 -20.12 -6.24
CA GLN A 266 11.48 -19.80 -7.55
C GLN A 266 10.70 -18.48 -7.55
N LEU A 267 10.57 -17.81 -6.40
CA LEU A 267 10.02 -16.47 -6.36
C LEU A 267 11.04 -15.47 -6.94
N PRO A 268 10.59 -14.36 -7.56
CA PRO A 268 9.19 -14.02 -7.80
C PRO A 268 8.57 -14.80 -8.97
N VAL A 269 7.28 -15.15 -8.84
CA VAL A 269 6.45 -15.43 -10.02
C VAL A 269 6.21 -14.10 -10.73
N LEU A 270 6.88 -13.89 -11.85
CA LEU A 270 6.84 -12.62 -12.58
C LEU A 270 5.48 -12.39 -13.25
N LEU A 271 4.97 -11.17 -13.14
CA LEU A 271 3.84 -10.73 -13.95
C LEU A 271 4.29 -10.62 -15.42
N PRO A 272 3.67 -11.35 -16.37
CA PRO A 272 4.10 -11.36 -17.76
C PRO A 272 3.91 -9.99 -18.40
N ASP A 273 4.82 -9.58 -19.28
CA ASP A 273 4.66 -8.38 -20.08
C ASP A 273 3.87 -8.71 -21.36
N THR A 274 2.69 -8.13 -21.52
CA THR A 274 1.72 -8.55 -22.55
C THR A 274 0.84 -7.40 -23.03
N GLU A 275 0.52 -7.40 -24.32
CA GLU A 275 -0.45 -6.47 -24.89
C GLU A 275 -1.90 -6.86 -24.52
N HIS A 276 -2.13 -8.10 -24.10
CA HIS A 276 -3.46 -8.64 -23.74
C HIS A 276 -3.83 -8.42 -22.27
N TRP A 277 -3.40 -7.30 -21.68
CA TRP A 277 -3.60 -6.98 -20.26
C TRP A 277 -5.03 -6.54 -19.91
N ARG A 278 -5.89 -6.28 -20.90
CA ARG A 278 -7.29 -5.88 -20.66
C ARG A 278 -8.17 -7.10 -20.51
N GLY A 279 -9.04 -7.07 -19.49
CA GLY A 279 -10.07 -8.09 -19.34
C GLY A 279 -11.01 -8.14 -20.54
N ARG A 280 -11.43 -9.35 -20.94
CA ARG A 280 -12.37 -9.58 -22.05
C ARG A 280 -13.84 -9.45 -21.64
N GLY A 281 -14.13 -9.00 -20.42
CA GLY A 281 -15.50 -8.93 -19.88
C GLY A 281 -16.12 -10.29 -19.55
N THR A 282 -15.31 -11.35 -19.52
CA THR A 282 -15.70 -12.73 -19.16
C THR A 282 -15.81 -12.95 -17.65
N GLY A 283 -15.32 -12.00 -16.86
CA GLY A 283 -15.18 -12.11 -15.41
C GLY A 283 -14.01 -13.00 -14.95
N SER A 284 -13.17 -13.48 -15.86
CA SER A 284 -11.91 -14.16 -15.56
C SER A 284 -10.74 -13.17 -15.60
N SER A 285 -9.66 -13.48 -14.86
CA SER A 285 -8.43 -12.71 -14.93
C SER A 285 -7.87 -12.65 -16.36
N PRO A 286 -7.33 -11.51 -16.82
CA PRO A 286 -6.63 -11.44 -18.10
C PRO A 286 -5.46 -12.42 -18.21
N LEU A 287 -4.82 -12.78 -17.09
CA LEU A 287 -3.73 -13.75 -17.05
C LEU A 287 -4.16 -15.16 -17.46
N ALA A 288 -5.45 -15.49 -17.33
CA ALA A 288 -5.97 -16.80 -17.71
C ALA A 288 -5.90 -17.06 -19.23
N ASP A 289 -5.79 -16.00 -20.03
CA ASP A 289 -5.72 -16.06 -21.49
C ASP A 289 -4.28 -16.10 -22.04
N ILE A 290 -3.27 -16.27 -21.17
CA ILE A 290 -1.84 -16.26 -21.52
C ILE A 290 -1.25 -17.66 -21.28
N PRO A 291 -1.27 -18.57 -22.27
CA PRO A 291 -0.82 -19.95 -22.10
C PRO A 291 0.62 -20.08 -21.57
N GLU A 292 1.51 -19.16 -21.95
CA GLU A 292 2.93 -19.15 -21.55
C GLU A 292 3.10 -18.83 -20.05
N PHE A 293 2.16 -18.09 -19.47
CA PHE A 293 2.11 -17.83 -18.03
C PHE A 293 1.39 -18.98 -17.30
N VAL A 294 0.22 -19.38 -17.81
CA VAL A 294 -0.68 -20.35 -17.15
C VAL A 294 -0.05 -21.73 -17.08
N ASN A 295 0.52 -22.23 -18.18
CA ASN A 295 1.01 -23.60 -18.24
C ASN A 295 2.36 -23.72 -17.53
N THR A 296 2.43 -24.64 -16.57
CA THR A 296 3.67 -24.89 -15.80
C THR A 296 3.73 -26.34 -15.34
N THR A 297 4.71 -26.64 -14.49
CA THR A 297 4.87 -27.98 -13.88
C THR A 297 4.62 -27.90 -12.40
N CYS A 298 4.09 -28.97 -11.82
CA CYS A 298 3.86 -29.08 -10.39
C CYS A 298 5.20 -29.19 -9.66
N PRO A 299 5.52 -28.31 -8.71
CA PRO A 299 6.75 -28.40 -7.91
C PRO A 299 6.86 -29.68 -7.09
N GLN A 300 5.73 -30.34 -6.79
CA GLN A 300 5.70 -31.54 -5.95
C GLN A 300 5.90 -32.84 -6.73
N CYS A 301 5.26 -33.00 -7.89
CA CYS A 301 5.29 -34.27 -8.65
C CYS A 301 5.90 -34.16 -10.06
N GLY A 302 6.27 -32.96 -10.51
CA GLY A 302 6.81 -32.70 -11.85
C GLY A 302 5.80 -32.78 -13.00
N GLY A 303 4.57 -33.24 -12.74
CA GLY A 303 3.52 -33.34 -13.76
C GLY A 303 2.97 -31.99 -14.24
N PRO A 304 2.14 -31.96 -15.29
CA PRO A 304 1.51 -30.73 -15.77
C PRO A 304 0.67 -30.05 -14.68
N ALA A 305 0.80 -28.72 -14.59
CA ALA A 305 0.05 -27.89 -13.66
C ALA A 305 -0.32 -26.56 -14.31
N ARG A 306 -1.24 -25.82 -13.67
CA ARG A 306 -1.66 -24.48 -14.09
C ARG A 306 -1.40 -23.48 -12.99
N ARG A 307 -0.82 -22.31 -13.29
CA ARG A 307 -0.67 -21.24 -12.29
C ARG A 307 -2.02 -20.68 -11.86
N GLU A 308 -2.08 -20.17 -10.64
CA GLU A 308 -3.11 -19.20 -10.26
C GLU A 308 -3.02 -17.98 -11.19
N THR A 309 -4.18 -17.55 -11.66
CA THR A 309 -4.33 -16.47 -12.64
C THR A 309 -4.84 -15.20 -12.00
N ASP A 310 -5.46 -15.27 -10.82
CA ASP A 310 -5.79 -14.09 -10.06
C ASP A 310 -4.53 -13.45 -9.47
N VAL A 311 -4.55 -12.12 -9.36
CA VAL A 311 -3.53 -11.34 -8.66
C VAL A 311 -4.01 -10.96 -7.27
N ALA A 312 -3.08 -10.71 -6.35
CA ALA A 312 -3.42 -10.16 -5.05
C ALA A 312 -3.83 -8.68 -5.18
N ASP A 313 -4.77 -8.28 -4.34
CA ASP A 313 -5.17 -6.90 -4.15
C ASP A 313 -4.02 -6.05 -3.59
N ASN A 314 -3.93 -4.77 -3.99
CA ASN A 314 -2.84 -3.87 -3.58
C ASN A 314 -2.82 -3.58 -2.07
N PHE A 315 -3.91 -3.83 -1.34
CA PHE A 315 -3.88 -3.78 0.12
C PHE A 315 -2.96 -4.85 0.73
N LEU A 316 -2.69 -5.96 0.04
CA LEU A 316 -1.65 -6.90 0.49
C LEU A 316 -0.26 -6.31 0.31
N ASP A 317 0.01 -5.59 -0.79
CA ASP A 317 1.29 -4.93 -1.02
C ASP A 317 1.56 -3.84 0.01
N SER A 318 0.55 -3.02 0.32
CA SER A 318 0.65 -1.96 1.32
C SER A 318 0.54 -2.45 2.77
N ALA A 319 0.11 -3.68 3.03
CA ALA A 319 -0.05 -4.16 4.42
C ALA A 319 1.28 -4.33 5.17
N TRP A 320 2.43 -4.32 4.49
CA TRP A 320 3.75 -4.59 5.09
C TRP A 320 4.87 -3.63 4.68
N TYR A 321 4.57 -2.63 3.83
CA TYR A 321 5.57 -1.76 3.21
C TYR A 321 6.49 -1.01 4.20
N PHE A 322 5.96 -0.70 5.40
CA PHE A 322 6.71 -0.09 6.50
C PHE A 322 7.85 -0.98 7.03
N LEU A 323 7.71 -2.31 6.94
CA LEU A 323 8.78 -3.25 7.25
C LEU A 323 9.90 -3.20 6.19
N ARG A 324 9.52 -2.93 4.94
CA ARG A 324 10.45 -3.01 3.81
C ARG A 324 11.41 -1.84 3.75
N TYR A 325 10.97 -0.63 4.09
CA TYR A 325 11.76 0.59 3.88
C TYR A 325 13.16 0.58 4.50
N PRO A 326 13.36 0.21 5.79
CA PRO A 326 14.72 0.13 6.33
C PRO A 326 15.60 -0.83 5.52
N SER A 327 14.99 -1.86 4.96
CA SER A 327 15.64 -2.95 4.23
C SER A 327 15.50 -2.86 2.70
N ALA A 328 15.21 -1.68 2.14
CA ALA A 328 14.93 -1.53 0.71
C ALA A 328 16.06 -2.08 -0.21
N HIS A 329 17.31 -1.99 0.24
CA HIS A 329 18.51 -2.49 -0.47
C HIS A 329 18.84 -3.97 -0.21
N VAL A 330 18.07 -4.65 0.63
CA VAL A 330 18.34 -6.04 1.02
C VAL A 330 17.60 -6.99 0.06
N HIS A 331 18.33 -7.88 -0.62
CA HIS A 331 17.77 -8.69 -1.71
C HIS A 331 17.57 -10.17 -1.38
N ASP A 332 18.09 -10.65 -0.25
CA ASP A 332 18.07 -12.05 0.17
C ASP A 332 17.00 -12.36 1.23
N ARG A 333 16.35 -11.34 1.80
CA ARG A 333 15.28 -11.44 2.81
C ARG A 333 14.28 -10.28 2.69
N PRO A 334 13.04 -10.42 3.20
CA PRO A 334 12.01 -9.38 3.08
C PRO A 334 12.37 -8.13 3.89
N PHE A 335 12.91 -8.32 5.09
CA PHE A 335 13.40 -7.28 5.98
C PHE A 335 14.55 -7.83 6.85
N ASP A 336 15.50 -6.97 7.17
CA ASP A 336 16.68 -7.26 7.98
C ASP A 336 16.32 -7.21 9.47
N PRO A 337 16.53 -8.30 10.23
CA PRO A 337 16.11 -8.35 11.64
C PRO A 337 16.72 -7.25 12.52
N GLU A 338 17.99 -6.88 12.31
CA GLU A 338 18.65 -5.85 13.12
C GLU A 338 18.06 -4.45 12.83
N LEU A 339 17.78 -4.17 11.55
CA LEU A 339 17.10 -2.93 11.18
C LEU A 339 15.65 -2.90 11.66
N THR A 340 14.97 -4.05 11.63
CA THR A 340 13.61 -4.17 12.13
C THR A 340 13.55 -3.92 13.63
N GLU A 341 14.38 -4.60 14.43
CA GLU A 341 14.47 -4.40 15.89
C GLU A 341 14.80 -2.93 16.24
N LYS A 342 15.66 -2.29 15.45
CA LYS A 342 16.10 -0.92 15.72
C LYS A 342 15.05 0.16 15.39
N TRP A 343 14.29 -0.02 14.31
CA TRP A 343 13.44 1.05 13.76
C TRP A 343 11.95 0.82 13.92
N LEU A 344 11.53 -0.40 14.24
CA LEU A 344 10.12 -0.76 14.35
C LEU A 344 9.75 -1.14 15.79
N PRO A 345 8.47 -0.98 16.17
CA PRO A 345 7.35 -0.48 15.37
C PRO A 345 7.47 1.01 15.01
N VAL A 346 6.70 1.48 14.03
CA VAL A 346 6.75 2.87 13.56
C VAL A 346 6.35 3.82 14.70
N ASP A 347 7.18 4.83 14.96
CA ASP A 347 6.99 5.82 16.04
C ASP A 347 5.86 6.82 15.76
N MET A 348 5.72 7.23 14.50
CA MET A 348 4.67 8.14 14.06
C MET A 348 4.19 7.76 12.67
N TYR A 349 2.91 7.43 12.55
CA TYR A 349 2.28 7.21 11.27
C TYR A 349 1.23 8.28 10.95
N VAL A 350 1.31 8.88 9.76
CA VAL A 350 0.39 9.93 9.29
C VAL A 350 -0.29 9.50 8.01
N GLY A 351 -1.63 9.55 7.98
CA GLY A 351 -2.41 9.13 6.82
C GLY A 351 -3.90 9.45 6.92
N GLY A 352 -4.65 9.08 5.88
CA GLY A 352 -6.08 9.40 5.79
C GLY A 352 -6.94 8.50 6.67
N ALA A 353 -7.96 9.06 7.35
CA ALA A 353 -8.91 8.27 8.14
C ALA A 353 -9.78 7.34 7.27
N GLU A 354 -9.87 7.58 5.96
CA GLU A 354 -10.55 6.68 5.01
C GLU A 354 -9.99 5.25 5.03
N HIS A 355 -8.75 5.06 5.51
CA HIS A 355 -8.11 3.75 5.57
C HIS A 355 -8.32 3.03 6.91
N ALA A 356 -9.18 3.54 7.80
CA ALA A 356 -9.43 2.98 9.13
C ALA A 356 -9.72 1.47 9.12
N VAL A 357 -10.57 1.01 8.22
CA VAL A 357 -10.97 -0.41 8.10
C VAL A 357 -10.31 -1.12 6.92
N LEU A 358 -9.42 -0.44 6.20
CA LEU A 358 -8.66 -0.99 5.06
C LEU A 358 -7.21 -1.19 5.51
N HIS A 359 -6.27 -0.45 4.91
CA HIS A 359 -4.84 -0.51 5.19
C HIS A 359 -4.51 -0.54 6.69
N LEU A 360 -5.11 0.35 7.51
CA LEU A 360 -4.80 0.40 8.94
C LEU A 360 -5.22 -0.86 9.71
N MET A 361 -6.24 -1.59 9.24
CA MET A 361 -6.65 -2.85 9.85
C MET A 361 -5.86 -4.03 9.27
N TYR A 362 -5.64 -4.05 7.95
CA TYR A 362 -4.88 -5.08 7.26
C TYR A 362 -3.40 -5.10 7.69
N SER A 363 -2.77 -3.94 7.86
CA SER A 363 -1.39 -3.85 8.35
C SER A 363 -1.24 -4.41 9.76
N ARG A 364 -2.21 -4.15 10.66
CA ARG A 364 -2.23 -4.73 12.00
C ARG A 364 -2.33 -6.25 11.94
N PHE A 365 -3.28 -6.77 11.16
CA PHE A 365 -3.43 -8.22 10.96
C PHE A 365 -2.16 -8.88 10.43
N ILE A 366 -1.55 -8.33 9.37
CA ILE A 366 -0.32 -8.89 8.80
C ILE A 366 0.83 -8.82 9.81
N THR A 367 0.94 -7.74 10.59
CA THR A 367 1.96 -7.62 11.65
C THR A 367 1.77 -8.69 12.72
N MET A 368 0.56 -8.84 13.26
CA MET A 368 0.25 -9.89 14.24
C MET A 368 0.53 -11.29 13.70
N ALA A 369 0.17 -11.55 12.44
CA ALA A 369 0.41 -12.85 11.83
C ALA A 369 1.91 -13.13 11.64
N LEU A 370 2.69 -12.12 11.22
CA LEU A 370 4.15 -12.26 11.09
C LEU A 370 4.83 -12.41 12.46
N HIS A 371 4.32 -11.74 13.49
CA HIS A 371 4.77 -11.92 14.87
C HIS A 371 4.53 -13.35 15.36
N ASP A 372 3.32 -13.89 15.20
CA ASP A 372 2.98 -15.25 15.63
C ASP A 372 3.79 -16.32 14.88
N LEU A 373 4.24 -16.02 13.66
CA LEU A 373 5.13 -16.86 12.86
C LEU A 373 6.62 -16.68 13.20
N GLY A 374 6.95 -15.83 14.18
CA GLY A 374 8.31 -15.60 14.66
C GLY A 374 9.17 -14.71 13.76
N HIS A 375 8.55 -13.94 12.86
CA HIS A 375 9.26 -13.01 11.98
C HIS A 375 9.41 -11.60 12.56
N LEU A 376 8.58 -11.24 13.54
CA LEU A 376 8.60 -9.94 14.23
C LEU A 376 8.50 -10.17 15.74
N ASP A 377 9.04 -9.22 16.51
CA ASP A 377 9.00 -9.18 17.97
C ASP A 377 7.95 -8.19 18.53
N PHE A 378 7.15 -7.58 17.64
CA PHE A 378 6.04 -6.69 17.98
C PHE A 378 4.76 -7.06 17.23
N GLU A 379 3.61 -6.77 17.83
CA GLU A 379 2.29 -7.09 17.26
C GLU A 379 1.63 -5.92 16.49
N GLU A 380 2.00 -4.69 16.82
CA GLU A 380 1.34 -3.49 16.30
C GLU A 380 2.31 -2.64 15.47
N PRO A 381 2.00 -2.36 14.19
CA PRO A 381 2.94 -1.72 13.28
C PRO A 381 3.12 -0.22 13.54
N PHE A 382 2.08 0.44 14.06
CA PHE A 382 2.05 1.90 14.25
C PHE A 382 1.62 2.21 15.68
N THR A 383 2.57 2.52 16.55
CA THR A 383 2.25 2.82 17.97
C THR A 383 1.46 4.13 18.12
N ARG A 384 1.77 5.10 17.24
CA ARG A 384 1.05 6.36 17.11
C ARG A 384 0.56 6.57 15.69
N PHE A 385 -0.71 6.95 15.57
CA PHE A 385 -1.31 7.37 14.31
C PHE A 385 -1.93 8.75 14.42
N ARG A 386 -1.77 9.56 13.38
CA ARG A 386 -2.47 10.84 13.24
C ARG A 386 -3.17 10.86 11.89
N SER A 387 -4.48 11.09 11.93
CA SER A 387 -5.24 11.29 10.71
C SER A 387 -4.96 12.69 10.15
N ASN A 388 -4.55 12.78 8.89
CA ASN A 388 -4.53 14.09 8.24
C ASN A 388 -5.97 14.59 8.03
N GLY A 389 -6.19 15.87 8.31
CA GLY A 389 -7.47 16.52 8.01
C GLY A 389 -7.81 16.50 6.52
N LEU A 390 -9.04 16.87 6.19
CA LEU A 390 -9.53 16.96 4.82
C LEU A 390 -9.53 18.43 4.36
N LEU A 391 -8.87 18.70 3.23
CA LEU A 391 -9.07 19.98 2.54
C LEU A 391 -10.39 19.95 1.78
N VAL A 392 -11.18 21.00 1.97
CA VAL A 392 -12.48 21.19 1.34
C VAL A 392 -12.38 22.31 0.33
N MET A 393 -12.84 22.06 -0.90
CA MET A 393 -12.97 23.05 -1.95
C MET A 393 -14.39 22.99 -2.51
N ARG A 394 -15.08 24.14 -2.54
CA ARG A 394 -16.47 24.26 -2.98
C ARG A 394 -17.43 23.32 -2.20
N GLY A 395 -17.27 23.27 -0.87
CA GLY A 395 -18.13 22.46 0.01
C GLY A 395 -17.90 20.94 -0.04
N ALA A 396 -16.90 20.46 -0.79
CA ALA A 396 -16.58 19.04 -0.91
C ALA A 396 -15.08 18.76 -0.71
N LYS A 397 -14.74 17.57 -0.17
CA LYS A 397 -13.35 17.05 -0.13
C LYS A 397 -12.70 17.20 -1.51
N ILE A 398 -11.47 17.73 -1.54
CA ILE A 398 -10.66 17.79 -2.76
C ILE A 398 -10.38 16.37 -3.25
N SER A 399 -10.79 16.07 -4.48
CA SER A 399 -10.55 14.77 -5.11
C SER A 399 -10.70 14.84 -6.62
N LYS A 400 -10.00 13.96 -7.34
CA LYS A 400 -10.05 13.91 -8.81
C LYS A 400 -11.43 13.55 -9.34
N SER A 401 -12.10 12.61 -8.68
CA SER A 401 -13.45 12.18 -9.07
C SER A 401 -14.49 13.29 -9.01
N ARG A 402 -14.29 14.31 -8.16
CA ARG A 402 -15.17 15.48 -8.04
C ARG A 402 -14.75 16.66 -8.90
N GLY A 403 -13.64 16.56 -9.63
CA GLY A 403 -13.16 17.63 -10.53
C GLY A 403 -12.80 18.94 -9.80
N ASN A 404 -12.58 18.90 -8.48
CA ASN A 404 -12.26 20.07 -7.66
C ASN A 404 -10.79 20.07 -7.20
N VAL A 405 -9.91 19.35 -7.92
CA VAL A 405 -8.48 19.31 -7.61
C VAL A 405 -7.82 20.65 -7.87
N VAL A 406 -6.87 20.97 -7.00
CA VAL A 406 -5.98 22.11 -7.14
C VAL A 406 -4.58 21.55 -7.35
N ASN A 407 -3.96 21.94 -8.46
CA ASN A 407 -2.61 21.52 -8.82
C ASN A 407 -1.60 22.29 -7.95
N PRO A 408 -0.76 21.63 -7.14
CA PRO A 408 0.24 22.32 -6.33
C PRO A 408 1.30 23.04 -7.16
N ASP A 409 1.60 22.56 -8.37
CA ASP A 409 2.68 23.11 -9.21
C ASP A 409 2.46 24.58 -9.54
N GLU A 410 1.22 24.99 -9.82
CA GLU A 410 0.85 26.38 -10.11
C GLU A 410 1.17 27.33 -8.95
N TYR A 411 1.00 26.86 -7.71
CA TYR A 411 1.26 27.64 -6.50
C TYR A 411 2.74 27.66 -6.17
N ILE A 412 3.43 26.52 -6.31
CA ILE A 412 4.88 26.46 -6.12
C ILE A 412 5.58 27.37 -7.13
N ASP A 413 5.18 27.36 -8.41
CA ASP A 413 5.76 28.22 -9.44
C ASP A 413 5.57 29.71 -9.12
N ARG A 414 4.39 30.09 -8.63
CA ARG A 414 4.04 31.50 -8.38
C ARG A 414 4.53 32.04 -7.04
N HIS A 415 4.52 31.22 -6.00
CA HIS A 415 4.68 31.65 -4.61
C HIS A 415 5.80 30.93 -3.85
N GLY A 416 6.29 29.80 -4.37
CA GLY A 416 7.23 28.92 -3.69
C GLY A 416 6.54 27.83 -2.86
N ALA A 417 7.28 26.74 -2.65
CA ALA A 417 6.89 25.65 -1.76
C ALA A 417 6.68 26.12 -0.32
N ASP A 418 7.54 27.02 0.21
CA ASP A 418 7.41 27.47 1.60
C ASP A 418 6.10 28.21 1.84
N ALA A 419 5.71 29.10 0.92
CA ALA A 419 4.46 29.84 1.01
C ALA A 419 3.24 28.90 0.94
N LEU A 420 3.27 27.91 0.05
CA LEU A 420 2.20 26.91 -0.05
C LEU A 420 2.10 26.08 1.23
N ARG A 421 3.23 25.61 1.77
CA ARG A 421 3.28 24.81 2.99
C ARG A 421 2.75 25.58 4.20
N MET A 422 3.19 26.82 4.37
CA MET A 422 2.73 27.70 5.45
C MET A 422 1.25 28.04 5.35
N PHE A 423 0.69 28.14 4.14
CA PHE A 423 -0.74 28.36 3.95
C PHE A 423 -1.60 27.14 4.29
N LEU A 424 -1.05 25.94 4.09
CA LEU A 424 -1.78 24.68 4.30
C LEU A 424 -1.81 24.25 5.78
N LEU A 425 -0.82 24.63 6.58
CA LEU A 425 -0.76 24.41 8.03
C LEU A 425 -1.64 25.42 8.78
#